data_AF-A0A5B9MMP6-F1
#
_entry.id   AF-A0A5B9MMP6-F1
#
_cell.length_a   1.000
_cell.length_b   1.000
_cell.length_c   1.000
_cell.angle_alpha   90.00
_cell.angle_beta   90.00
_cell.angle_gamma   90.00
#
_symmetry.space_group_name_H-M   'P 1'
#
loop_
_entity.id
_entity.type
_entity.pdbx_description
1 polymer ?
#
loop_
_entity_poly.entity_id
_entity_poly.type
_entity_poly.pdbx_seq_one_letter_code
_entity_poly.pdbx_strand_id
1 'polypeptide(L)'
;MSKKITAEEVDSFMFQFKVFIGVAVVVFFLPLLLYAVYMGKRMDQFEDSLRYQFPQPNGSIADVDDAEQVPLAATSGQVVYVPAYSHVYHEDGNPHLLTITLSIRNTSDEREIVVRSVRYFDTRGQQVKSYLKQPLTLAPLGTTEFLIERDDSSGGSGANFLVDWVAQQRVSEPIIEAVMIDTEGQQGISFARAGTAIREIAPVAADQ
;
A
#
# COMPACT_ATOMS: atom_id res chain seq x y z
N MET A 1 -32.07 72.80 14.86
CA MET A 1 -30.66 73.20 14.69
C MET A 1 -29.93 72.08 13.97
N SER A 2 -29.62 72.26 12.68
CA SER A 2 -28.87 71.27 11.91
C SER A 2 -27.38 71.49 12.14
N LYS A 3 -26.73 70.56 12.84
CA LYS A 3 -25.27 70.59 13.05
C LYS A 3 -24.64 70.40 11.66
N LYS A 4 -23.97 71.43 11.13
CA LYS A 4 -23.26 71.33 9.85
C LYS A 4 -22.02 70.46 10.08
N ILE A 5 -22.01 69.27 9.47
CA ILE A 5 -20.87 68.36 9.55
C ILE A 5 -19.71 69.02 8.81
N THR A 6 -18.56 69.09 9.47
CA THR A 6 -17.34 69.75 8.95
C THR A 6 -16.55 68.75 8.10
N ALA A 7 -15.84 69.21 7.05
CA ALA A 7 -15.08 68.31 6.16
C ALA A 7 -14.07 67.42 6.93
N GLU A 8 -13.47 67.97 7.99
CA GLU A 8 -12.54 67.27 8.88
C GLU A 8 -13.20 66.15 9.70
N GLU A 9 -14.48 66.32 10.09
CA GLU A 9 -15.25 65.27 10.77
C GLU A 9 -15.60 64.11 9.81
N VAL A 10 -15.86 64.42 8.53
CA VAL A 10 -16.12 63.41 7.49
C VAL A 10 -14.87 62.59 7.19
N ASP A 11 -13.71 63.23 7.05
CA ASP A 11 -12.45 62.54 6.76
C ASP A 11 -12.01 61.62 7.90
N SER A 12 -12.15 62.08 9.15
CA SER A 12 -11.84 61.27 10.34
C SER A 12 -12.79 60.07 10.46
N PHE A 13 -14.08 60.27 10.20
CA PHE A 13 -15.07 59.18 10.15
C PHE A 13 -14.75 58.16 9.05
N MET A 14 -14.42 58.63 7.85
CA MET A 14 -14.11 57.76 6.72
C MET A 14 -12.82 56.96 6.94
N PHE A 15 -11.83 57.54 7.63
CA PHE A 15 -10.63 56.82 8.05
C PHE A 15 -10.96 55.72 9.08
N GLN A 16 -11.71 56.04 10.14
CA GLN A 16 -12.13 55.07 11.15
C GLN A 16 -12.98 53.93 10.54
N PHE A 17 -13.86 54.26 9.59
CA PHE A 17 -14.69 53.28 8.89
C PHE A 17 -13.86 52.33 8.02
N LYS A 18 -12.86 52.84 7.29
CA LYS A 18 -11.93 52.00 6.50
C LYS A 18 -11.10 51.08 7.39
N VAL A 19 -10.63 51.58 8.54
CA VAL A 19 -9.91 50.77 9.54
C VAL A 19 -10.82 49.69 10.10
N PHE A 20 -12.07 50.02 10.44
CA PHE A 20 -13.05 49.05 10.93
C PHE A 20 -13.33 47.94 9.91
N ILE A 21 -13.54 48.29 8.64
CA ILE A 21 -13.71 47.30 7.56
C ILE A 21 -12.46 46.44 7.42
N GLY A 22 -11.26 47.05 7.39
CA GLY A 22 -10.01 46.31 7.29
C GLY A 22 -9.83 45.30 8.42
N VAL A 23 -10.13 45.71 9.67
CA VAL A 23 -10.08 44.82 10.83
C VAL A 23 -11.14 43.73 10.75
N ALA A 24 -12.38 44.05 10.37
CA ALA A 24 -13.44 43.07 10.21
C ALA A 24 -13.10 42.01 9.14
N VAL A 25 -12.51 42.43 8.02
CA VAL A 25 -12.01 41.52 6.97
C VAL A 25 -10.90 40.64 7.52
N VAL A 26 -9.91 41.19 8.23
CA VAL A 26 -8.85 40.38 8.84
C VAL A 26 -9.42 39.38 9.86
N VAL A 27 -10.34 39.80 10.73
CA VAL A 27 -10.96 38.92 11.73
C VAL A 27 -11.76 37.78 11.08
N PHE A 28 -12.35 38.00 9.90
CA PHE A 28 -13.14 36.96 9.23
C PHE A 28 -12.28 36.05 8.34
N PHE A 29 -11.30 36.62 7.61
CA PHE A 29 -10.48 35.89 6.65
C PHE A 29 -9.24 35.25 7.28
N LEU A 30 -8.65 35.82 8.33
CA LEU A 30 -7.47 35.25 8.99
C LEU A 30 -7.77 33.87 9.61
N PRO A 31 -8.88 33.65 10.35
CA PRO A 31 -9.21 32.32 10.86
C PRO A 31 -9.52 31.33 9.75
N LEU A 32 -10.15 31.78 8.66
CA LEU A 32 -10.45 30.97 7.48
C LEU A 32 -9.16 30.50 6.78
N LEU A 33 -8.18 31.40 6.67
CA LEU A 33 -6.86 31.09 6.12
C LEU A 33 -6.07 30.15 7.04
N LEU A 34 -6.09 30.37 8.36
CA LEU A 34 -5.49 29.47 9.35
C LEU A 34 -6.15 28.08 9.32
N TYR A 35 -7.47 28.03 9.19
CA TYR A 35 -8.22 26.78 9.06
C TYR A 35 -7.88 26.04 7.77
N ALA A 36 -7.77 26.76 6.64
CA ALA A 36 -7.35 26.17 5.37
C ALA A 36 -5.94 25.57 5.45
N VAL A 37 -4.99 26.25 6.08
CA VAL A 37 -3.64 25.72 6.31
C VAL A 37 -3.65 24.51 7.25
N TYR A 38 -4.45 24.55 8.33
CA TYR A 38 -4.60 23.43 9.25
C TYR A 38 -5.19 22.19 8.55
N MET A 39 -6.25 22.38 7.75
CA MET A 39 -6.88 21.31 6.99
C MET A 39 -5.98 20.75 5.89
N GLY A 40 -5.21 21.60 5.19
CA GLY A 40 -4.22 21.14 4.21
C GLY A 40 -3.23 20.16 4.84
N LYS A 41 -2.59 20.57 5.95
CA LYS A 41 -1.64 19.69 6.68
C LYS A 41 -2.27 18.41 7.19
N ARG A 42 -3.53 18.47 7.65
CA ARG A 42 -4.26 17.28 8.13
C ARG A 42 -4.61 16.33 6.98
N MET A 43 -4.90 16.87 5.80
CA MET A 43 -5.20 16.08 4.60
C MET A 43 -3.96 15.32 4.13
N ASP A 44 -2.79 15.98 4.11
CA ASP A 44 -1.52 15.36 3.73
C ASP A 44 -1.21 14.16 4.63
N GLN A 45 -1.39 14.30 5.95
CA GLN A 45 -1.20 13.20 6.91
C GLN A 45 -2.16 12.02 6.68
N PHE A 46 -3.39 12.31 6.27
CA PHE A 46 -4.38 11.29 5.98
C PHE A 46 -4.06 10.58 4.66
N GLU A 47 -3.65 11.32 3.63
CA GLU A 47 -3.16 10.77 2.36
C GLU A 47 -1.95 9.86 2.60
N ASP A 48 -0.97 10.30 3.37
CA ASP A 48 0.21 9.50 3.74
C ASP A 48 -0.15 8.21 4.48
N SER A 49 -1.21 8.21 5.30
CA SER A 49 -1.69 7.00 5.98
C SER A 49 -2.39 6.00 5.06
N LEU A 50 -2.86 6.46 3.91
CA LEU A 50 -3.48 5.62 2.87
C LEU A 50 -2.46 5.13 1.84
N ARG A 51 -1.24 5.67 1.84
CA ARG A 51 -0.18 5.18 0.95
C ARG A 51 0.25 3.79 1.39
N TYR A 52 0.53 2.95 0.40
CA TYR A 52 1.11 1.63 0.62
C TYR A 52 2.38 1.74 1.48
N GLN A 53 2.42 0.95 2.56
CA GLN A 53 3.60 0.78 3.39
C GLN A 53 4.13 -0.64 3.21
N PHE A 54 5.44 -0.78 2.99
CA PHE A 54 6.03 -2.11 2.89
C PHE A 54 5.78 -2.91 4.18
N PRO A 55 5.41 -4.20 4.07
CA PRO A 55 5.22 -5.06 5.22
C PRO A 55 6.47 -5.08 6.09
N GLN A 56 6.32 -4.67 7.35
CA GLN A 56 7.39 -4.80 8.33
C GLN A 56 7.27 -6.17 9.01
N PRO A 57 8.39 -6.90 9.19
CA PRO A 57 8.40 -8.10 10.00
C PRO A 57 7.96 -7.75 11.43
N ASN A 58 6.81 -8.27 11.85
CA ASN A 58 6.39 -8.14 13.24
C ASN A 58 7.22 -9.12 14.08
N GLY A 59 8.33 -8.63 14.64
CA GLY A 59 9.21 -9.38 15.54
C GLY A 59 10.30 -8.46 16.11
N SER A 60 10.46 -8.46 17.43
CA SER A 60 11.51 -7.73 18.16
C SER A 60 12.90 -8.03 17.59
N ILE A 61 13.68 -6.97 17.35
CA ILE A 61 15.04 -6.94 16.79
C ILE A 61 16.10 -7.56 17.75
N ALA A 62 15.70 -8.44 18.68
CA ALA A 62 16.60 -8.99 19.69
C ALA A 62 17.31 -10.28 19.27
N ASP A 63 16.86 -10.98 18.22
CA ASP A 63 17.39 -12.29 17.81
C ASP A 63 17.86 -12.30 16.35
N VAL A 64 18.70 -11.32 15.97
CA VAL A 64 19.06 -11.05 14.55
C VAL A 64 20.18 -11.95 13.98
N ASP A 65 20.73 -12.91 14.74
CA ASP A 65 21.80 -13.79 14.22
C ASP A 65 21.33 -15.13 13.63
N ASP A 66 20.04 -15.51 13.75
CA ASP A 66 19.56 -16.84 13.33
C ASP A 66 18.54 -16.81 12.18
N ALA A 67 18.51 -15.73 11.38
CA ALA A 67 17.59 -15.62 10.23
C ALA A 67 17.90 -16.58 9.07
N GLU A 68 19.04 -17.26 9.09
CA GLU A 68 19.48 -18.12 7.99
C GLU A 68 19.00 -19.57 8.10
N GLN A 69 18.53 -20.01 9.28
CA GLN A 69 18.04 -21.37 9.47
C GLN A 69 17.01 -21.43 10.59
N VAL A 70 15.77 -20.99 10.33
CA VAL A 70 14.65 -21.56 11.08
C VAL A 70 14.19 -22.78 10.30
N PRO A 71 14.65 -24.01 10.62
CA PRO A 71 13.94 -25.21 10.25
C PRO A 71 12.64 -25.18 11.06
N LEU A 72 11.67 -24.40 10.58
CA LEU A 72 10.29 -24.61 10.97
C LEU A 72 10.03 -26.08 10.64
N ALA A 73 9.77 -26.89 11.67
CA ALA A 73 9.19 -28.21 11.51
C ALA A 73 7.78 -28.01 10.94
N ALA A 74 7.73 -27.63 9.66
CA ALA A 74 6.53 -27.28 8.95
C ALA A 74 5.74 -28.56 8.80
N THR A 75 4.48 -28.54 9.21
CA THR A 75 3.56 -29.66 8.99
C THR A 75 2.78 -29.46 7.69
N SER A 76 2.67 -28.22 7.22
CA SER A 76 2.08 -27.87 5.93
C SER A 76 2.77 -26.64 5.33
N GLY A 77 2.70 -26.50 4.01
CA GLY A 77 3.24 -25.37 3.30
C GLY A 77 3.25 -25.61 1.81
N GLN A 78 3.24 -24.54 1.03
CA GLN A 78 3.23 -24.60 -0.42
C GLN A 78 4.13 -23.53 -1.01
N VAL A 79 4.56 -23.79 -2.25
CA VAL A 79 5.06 -22.76 -3.13
C VAL A 79 4.00 -22.46 -4.17
N VAL A 80 3.54 -21.21 -4.17
CA VAL A 80 2.42 -20.73 -4.96
C VAL A 80 2.92 -19.80 -6.05
N TYR A 81 2.59 -20.11 -7.29
CA TYR A 81 2.84 -19.29 -8.46
C TYR A 81 1.65 -18.36 -8.68
N VAL A 82 1.89 -17.06 -8.74
CA VAL A 82 0.84 -16.04 -8.90
C VAL A 82 1.10 -15.27 -10.19
N PRO A 83 0.26 -15.41 -11.22
CA PRO A 83 0.39 -14.63 -12.44
C PRO A 83 0.25 -13.13 -12.15
N ALA A 84 1.13 -12.32 -12.73
CA ALA A 84 1.12 -10.87 -12.59
C ALA A 84 1.40 -10.22 -13.95
N TYR A 85 0.84 -9.04 -14.20
CA TYR A 85 0.96 -8.37 -15.48
C TYR A 85 1.36 -6.92 -15.23
N SER A 86 2.62 -6.55 -15.52
CA SER A 86 3.01 -5.14 -15.46
C SER A 86 2.39 -4.33 -16.58
N HIS A 87 2.02 -5.01 -17.67
CA HIS A 87 1.19 -4.47 -18.73
C HIS A 87 0.40 -5.57 -19.43
N VAL A 88 -0.67 -5.17 -20.08
CA VAL A 88 -1.40 -5.94 -21.08
C VAL A 88 -1.37 -5.19 -22.41
N TYR A 89 -1.78 -5.84 -23.49
CA TYR A 89 -1.78 -5.23 -24.82
C TYR A 89 -3.19 -4.81 -25.23
N HIS A 90 -3.32 -3.67 -25.89
CA HIS A 90 -4.57 -3.11 -26.40
C HIS A 90 -4.41 -2.63 -27.85
N GLU A 91 -5.52 -2.60 -28.60
CA GLU A 91 -5.58 -2.19 -30.03
C GLU A 91 -4.49 -2.86 -30.87
N ASP A 92 -3.57 -2.07 -31.42
CA ASP A 92 -2.51 -2.51 -32.33
C ASP A 92 -1.32 -3.15 -31.59
N GLY A 93 -1.54 -3.64 -30.37
CA GLY A 93 -0.52 -4.28 -29.54
C GLY A 93 0.28 -3.29 -28.69
N ASN A 94 -0.26 -2.10 -28.42
CA ASN A 94 0.38 -1.14 -27.54
C ASN A 94 0.31 -1.62 -26.08
N PRO A 95 1.40 -1.51 -25.30
CA PRO A 95 1.38 -1.89 -23.89
C PRO A 95 0.58 -0.86 -23.09
N HIS A 96 -0.28 -1.36 -22.22
CA HIS A 96 -1.02 -0.59 -21.24
C HIS A 96 -0.57 -1.02 -19.85
N LEU A 97 0.16 -0.12 -19.16
CA LEU A 97 0.81 -0.40 -17.89
C LEU A 97 -0.21 -0.55 -16.75
N LEU A 98 0.13 -1.33 -15.74
CA LEU A 98 -0.75 -1.68 -14.63
C LEU A 98 0.02 -1.60 -13.31
N THR A 99 -0.63 -1.04 -12.28
CA THR A 99 -0.19 -1.24 -10.89
C THR A 99 -0.55 -2.66 -10.47
N ILE A 100 0.36 -3.35 -9.78
CA ILE A 100 0.14 -4.72 -9.29
C ILE A 100 0.20 -4.75 -7.77
N THR A 101 -0.84 -5.28 -7.14
CA THR A 101 -0.87 -5.56 -5.70
C THR A 101 -0.98 -7.06 -5.49
N LEU A 102 0.10 -7.68 -5.03
CA LEU A 102 0.06 -9.05 -4.52
C LEU A 102 -0.50 -9.01 -3.09
N SER A 103 -1.58 -9.75 -2.83
CA SER A 103 -2.17 -9.92 -1.50
C SER A 103 -2.00 -11.36 -1.03
N ILE A 104 -1.51 -11.52 0.20
CA ILE A 104 -1.37 -12.82 0.88
C ILE A 104 -2.22 -12.74 2.14
N ARG A 105 -3.23 -13.61 2.23
CA ARG A 105 -4.21 -13.63 3.31
C ARG A 105 -4.16 -14.97 4.02
N ASN A 106 -3.86 -14.95 5.31
CA ASN A 106 -4.04 -16.12 6.15
C ASN A 106 -5.53 -16.35 6.36
N THR A 107 -6.06 -17.46 5.83
CA THR A 107 -7.48 -17.83 5.99
C THR A 107 -7.77 -18.60 7.27
N SER A 108 -6.74 -18.96 8.02
CA SER A 108 -6.88 -19.64 9.30
C SER A 108 -7.31 -18.62 10.35
N ASP A 109 -8.36 -18.95 11.10
CA ASP A 109 -8.91 -18.14 12.19
C ASP A 109 -8.24 -18.40 13.54
N GLU A 110 -7.51 -19.51 13.66
CA GLU A 110 -6.84 -19.91 14.92
C GLU A 110 -5.32 -19.90 14.86
N ARG A 111 -4.73 -20.07 13.67
CA ARG A 111 -3.29 -20.36 13.52
C ARG A 111 -2.60 -19.36 12.62
N GLU A 112 -1.38 -19.01 12.98
CA GLU A 112 -0.49 -18.22 12.15
C GLU A 112 0.13 -19.04 11.02
N ILE A 113 0.56 -18.33 9.97
CA ILE A 113 1.40 -18.88 8.89
C ILE A 113 2.66 -18.04 8.76
N VAL A 114 3.72 -18.62 8.22
CA VAL A 114 5.00 -17.94 7.96
C VAL A 114 5.23 -17.86 6.47
N VAL A 115 5.28 -16.66 5.92
CA VAL A 115 5.70 -16.38 4.55
C VAL A 115 7.22 -16.30 4.54
N ARG A 116 7.88 -17.31 3.98
CA ARG A 116 9.35 -17.41 3.95
C ARG A 116 9.97 -16.55 2.86
N SER A 117 9.33 -16.49 1.69
CA SER A 117 9.82 -15.66 0.60
C SER A 117 8.70 -15.17 -0.31
N VAL A 118 8.89 -13.98 -0.87
CA VAL A 118 8.07 -13.41 -1.94
C VAL A 118 9.01 -12.91 -3.01
N ARG A 119 9.03 -13.59 -4.16
CA ARG A 119 9.97 -13.35 -5.25
C ARG A 119 9.21 -12.99 -6.51
N TYR A 120 9.66 -11.96 -7.21
CA TYR A 120 9.06 -11.45 -8.44
C TYR A 120 9.95 -11.77 -9.63
N PHE A 121 9.36 -12.30 -10.69
CA PHE A 121 10.04 -12.76 -11.90
C PHE A 121 9.52 -12.03 -13.13
N ASP A 122 10.41 -11.80 -14.10
CA ASP A 122 10.06 -11.26 -15.40
C ASP A 122 9.47 -12.33 -16.33
N THR A 123 9.01 -11.87 -17.49
CA THR A 123 8.42 -12.71 -18.56
C THR A 123 9.38 -13.79 -19.07
N ARG A 124 10.69 -13.66 -18.85
CA ARG A 124 11.71 -14.63 -19.24
C ARG A 124 12.04 -15.61 -18.11
N GLY A 125 11.39 -15.48 -16.94
CA GLY A 125 11.65 -16.30 -15.76
C GLY A 125 12.88 -15.86 -14.98
N GLN A 126 13.43 -14.66 -15.21
CA GLN A 126 14.51 -14.11 -14.41
C GLN A 126 13.94 -13.44 -13.15
N GLN A 127 14.51 -13.75 -11.98
CA GLN A 127 14.13 -13.08 -10.74
C GLN A 127 14.55 -11.62 -10.80
N VAL A 128 13.57 -10.72 -10.72
CA VAL A 128 13.76 -9.27 -10.72
C VAL A 128 13.98 -8.75 -9.31
N LYS A 129 13.17 -9.24 -8.35
CA LYS A 129 13.15 -8.70 -6.98
C LYS A 129 12.78 -9.75 -5.95
N SER A 130 13.37 -9.67 -4.77
CA SER A 130 12.94 -10.38 -3.57
C SER A 130 12.43 -9.36 -2.56
N TYR A 131 11.21 -9.53 -2.08
CA TYR A 131 10.55 -8.55 -1.21
C TYR A 131 10.84 -8.76 0.27
N LEU A 132 11.08 -10.02 0.66
CA LEU A 132 11.38 -10.38 2.05
C LEU A 132 12.88 -10.59 2.21
N LYS A 133 13.47 -9.91 3.20
CA LYS A 133 14.83 -10.19 3.70
C LYS A 133 14.82 -11.26 4.78
N GLN A 134 13.73 -11.33 5.55
CA GLN A 134 13.49 -12.31 6.60
C GLN A 134 12.04 -12.81 6.49
N PRO A 135 11.75 -14.02 6.97
CA PRO A 135 10.39 -14.54 7.00
C PRO A 135 9.42 -13.61 7.73
N LEU A 136 8.18 -13.55 7.23
CA LEU A 136 7.10 -12.74 7.78
C LEU A 136 6.01 -13.65 8.35
N THR A 137 5.74 -13.54 9.65
CA THR A 137 4.62 -14.24 10.29
C THR A 137 3.32 -13.46 10.09
N LEU A 138 2.31 -14.13 9.59
CA LEU A 138 0.94 -13.62 9.48
C LEU A 138 0.10 -14.26 10.58
N ALA A 139 -0.41 -13.42 11.47
CA ALA A 139 -1.38 -13.81 12.50
C ALA A 139 -2.63 -14.46 11.88
N PRO A 140 -3.47 -15.16 12.66
CA PRO A 140 -4.77 -15.63 12.19
C PRO A 140 -5.57 -14.50 11.55
N LEU A 141 -6.16 -14.75 10.38
CA LEU A 141 -6.86 -13.75 9.54
C LEU A 141 -5.99 -12.54 9.10
N GLY A 142 -4.68 -12.61 9.33
CA GLY A 142 -3.72 -11.57 8.94
C GLY A 142 -3.52 -11.48 7.44
N THR A 143 -3.30 -10.27 6.94
CA THR A 143 -3.04 -10.00 5.52
C THR A 143 -1.73 -9.21 5.39
N THR A 144 -1.01 -9.46 4.31
CA THR A 144 0.12 -8.66 3.87
C THR A 144 0.06 -8.42 2.38
N GLU A 145 0.61 -7.30 1.92
CA GLU A 145 0.50 -6.85 0.54
C GLU A 145 1.86 -6.41 0.00
N PHE A 146 2.09 -6.61 -1.30
CA PHE A 146 3.29 -6.16 -1.99
C PHE A 146 2.91 -5.41 -3.27
N LEU A 147 3.41 -4.18 -3.40
CA LEU A 147 3.12 -3.30 -4.53
C LEU A 147 4.23 -3.32 -5.59
N ILE A 148 3.83 -3.44 -6.85
CA ILE A 148 4.56 -3.02 -8.04
C ILE A 148 3.91 -1.75 -8.54
N GLU A 149 4.67 -0.67 -8.56
CA GLU A 149 4.20 0.60 -9.10
C GLU A 149 3.98 0.49 -10.61
N ARG A 150 3.02 1.26 -11.13
CA ARG A 150 2.63 1.18 -12.54
C ARG A 150 3.79 1.39 -13.52
N ASP A 151 4.68 2.32 -13.21
CA ASP A 151 5.81 2.68 -14.07
C ASP A 151 6.93 1.62 -14.03
N ASP A 152 6.84 0.63 -13.12
CA ASP A 152 7.75 -0.49 -13.06
C ASP A 152 7.36 -1.56 -14.11
N SER A 153 7.89 -1.39 -15.31
CA SER A 153 7.69 -2.32 -16.42
C SER A 153 8.61 -3.56 -16.37
N SER A 154 9.45 -3.71 -15.34
CA SER A 154 10.54 -4.72 -15.31
C SER A 154 10.06 -6.17 -15.40
N GLY A 155 8.83 -6.47 -14.96
CA GLY A 155 8.27 -7.82 -15.04
C GLY A 155 7.75 -8.21 -16.44
N GLY A 156 7.34 -7.23 -17.23
CA GLY A 156 6.69 -7.44 -18.53
C GLY A 156 5.28 -8.08 -18.46
N SER A 157 4.79 -8.51 -19.63
CA SER A 157 3.44 -9.07 -19.82
C SER A 157 3.23 -10.48 -19.29
N GLY A 158 4.28 -11.18 -18.88
CA GLY A 158 4.25 -12.53 -18.31
C GLY A 158 4.93 -12.60 -16.94
N ALA A 159 4.90 -11.49 -16.20
CA ALA A 159 5.47 -11.42 -14.87
C ALA A 159 4.78 -12.41 -13.92
N ASN A 160 5.43 -12.75 -12.82
CA ASN A 160 4.82 -13.59 -11.81
C ASN A 160 5.49 -13.44 -10.45
N PHE A 161 4.73 -13.78 -9.41
CA PHE A 161 5.27 -13.98 -8.09
C PHE A 161 5.40 -15.46 -7.78
N LEU A 162 6.42 -15.77 -7.00
CA LEU A 162 6.57 -17.04 -6.32
C LEU A 162 6.55 -16.78 -4.82
N VAL A 163 5.49 -17.25 -4.18
CA VAL A 163 5.26 -17.11 -2.74
C VAL A 163 5.52 -18.45 -2.07
N ASP A 164 6.44 -18.46 -1.12
CA ASP A 164 6.74 -19.63 -0.31
C ASP A 164 6.22 -19.39 1.11
N TRP A 165 5.28 -20.22 1.55
CA TRP A 165 4.70 -20.15 2.89
C TRP A 165 4.70 -21.53 3.56
N VAL A 166 4.79 -21.51 4.89
CA VAL A 166 4.72 -22.70 5.73
C VAL A 166 3.89 -22.45 6.99
N ALA A 167 3.41 -23.52 7.60
CA ALA A 167 2.80 -23.49 8.92
C ALA A 167 3.29 -24.69 9.75
N GLN A 168 3.51 -24.46 11.05
CA GLN A 168 3.92 -25.51 11.98
C GLN A 168 2.82 -26.55 12.21
N GLN A 169 1.56 -26.17 11.98
CA GLN A 169 0.39 -27.02 12.15
C GLN A 169 -0.44 -27.00 10.86
N ARG A 170 -1.39 -27.92 10.73
CA ARG A 170 -2.34 -27.89 9.62
C ARG A 170 -3.22 -26.64 9.73
N VAL A 171 -3.29 -25.89 8.63
CA VAL A 171 -4.08 -24.66 8.48
C VAL A 171 -4.97 -24.75 7.24
N SER A 172 -5.94 -23.86 7.11
CA SER A 172 -6.64 -23.65 5.83
C SER A 172 -5.68 -23.03 4.81
N GLU A 173 -5.87 -23.35 3.52
CA GLU A 173 -5.00 -22.83 2.46
C GLU A 173 -5.15 -21.31 2.35
N PRO A 174 -4.05 -20.54 2.46
CA PRO A 174 -4.11 -19.09 2.37
C PRO A 174 -4.56 -18.64 0.97
N ILE A 175 -5.28 -17.52 0.93
CA ILE A 175 -5.62 -16.87 -0.34
C ILE A 175 -4.44 -16.01 -0.75
N ILE A 176 -3.87 -16.32 -1.93
CA ILE A 176 -2.77 -15.57 -2.52
C ILE A 176 -3.21 -15.15 -3.92
N GLU A 177 -3.28 -13.85 -4.15
CA GLU A 177 -3.80 -13.28 -5.40
C GLU A 177 -3.04 -12.01 -5.80
N ALA A 178 -2.96 -11.75 -7.10
CA ALA A 178 -2.49 -10.49 -7.63
C ALA A 178 -3.68 -9.71 -8.21
N VAL A 179 -3.85 -8.48 -7.75
CA VAL A 179 -4.80 -7.52 -8.29
C VAL A 179 -4.03 -6.55 -9.17
N MET A 180 -4.42 -6.47 -10.44
CA MET A 180 -3.89 -5.50 -11.38
C MET A 180 -4.92 -4.41 -11.62
N ILE A 181 -4.48 -3.15 -11.53
CA ILE A 181 -5.35 -1.99 -11.72
C ILE A 181 -4.62 -0.89 -12.48
N ASP A 182 -5.33 -0.29 -13.42
CA ASP A 182 -5.03 1.05 -13.89
C ASP A 182 -6.30 1.89 -13.93
N THR A 183 -6.15 3.15 -13.56
CA THR A 183 -7.23 4.16 -13.56
C THR A 183 -6.79 5.44 -14.26
N GLU A 184 -5.64 5.44 -14.94
CA GLU A 184 -5.21 6.59 -15.73
C GLU A 184 -6.14 6.82 -16.93
N GLY A 185 -6.59 8.08 -17.10
CA GLY A 185 -7.46 8.47 -18.20
C GLY A 185 -8.95 8.23 -17.91
N GLN A 186 -9.72 7.93 -18.95
CA GLN A 186 -11.19 7.82 -18.87
C GLN A 186 -11.70 6.38 -18.82
N GLN A 187 -10.81 5.40 -18.97
CA GLN A 187 -11.15 3.97 -18.92
C GLN A 187 -10.27 3.31 -17.85
N GLY A 188 -10.89 2.93 -16.74
CA GLY A 188 -10.21 2.13 -15.72
C GLY A 188 -10.34 0.65 -16.06
N ILE A 189 -9.24 -0.08 -15.94
CA ILE A 189 -9.24 -1.54 -16.04
C ILE A 189 -8.74 -2.14 -14.73
N SER A 190 -9.40 -3.21 -14.29
CA SER A 190 -8.92 -3.98 -13.16
C SER A 190 -9.31 -5.44 -13.30
N PHE A 191 -8.41 -6.31 -12.86
CA PHE A 191 -8.65 -7.74 -12.81
C PHE A 191 -7.75 -8.38 -11.77
N ALA A 192 -8.19 -9.50 -11.22
CA ALA A 192 -7.44 -10.28 -10.25
C ALA A 192 -7.10 -11.65 -10.82
N ARG A 193 -5.96 -12.20 -10.39
CA ARG A 193 -5.54 -13.57 -10.67
C ARG A 193 -5.14 -14.25 -9.39
N ALA A 194 -5.83 -15.35 -9.08
CA ALA A 194 -5.45 -16.23 -7.99
C ALA A 194 -4.15 -16.97 -8.31
N GLY A 195 -3.37 -17.25 -7.27
CA GLY A 195 -2.22 -18.12 -7.33
C GLY A 195 -2.60 -19.59 -7.51
N THR A 196 -1.65 -20.38 -7.98
CA THR A 196 -1.76 -21.83 -8.10
C THR A 196 -0.58 -22.47 -7.39
N ALA A 197 -0.86 -23.42 -6.48
CA ALA A 197 0.17 -24.21 -5.83
C ALA A 197 0.91 -25.06 -6.88
N ILE A 198 2.23 -24.93 -6.94
CA ILE A 198 3.08 -25.68 -7.87
C ILE A 198 3.98 -26.70 -7.16
N ARG A 199 4.07 -26.62 -5.83
CA ARG A 199 4.83 -27.55 -5.00
C ARG A 199 4.29 -27.55 -3.57
N GLU A 200 4.13 -28.75 -3.02
CA GLU A 200 3.89 -28.98 -1.60
C GLU A 200 5.22 -29.02 -0.84
N ILE A 201 5.24 -28.50 0.38
CA ILE A 201 6.39 -28.59 1.28
C ILE A 201 6.16 -29.79 2.20
N ALA A 202 6.98 -30.81 2.00
CA ALA A 202 6.91 -32.02 2.79
C ALA A 202 7.15 -31.71 4.28
N PRO A 203 6.44 -32.39 5.19
CA PRO A 203 6.71 -32.24 6.60
C PRO A 203 8.16 -32.61 6.90
N VAL A 204 8.87 -31.76 7.63
CA VAL A 204 10.17 -32.15 8.17
C VAL A 204 9.86 -33.21 9.22
N ALA A 205 10.18 -34.48 8.93
CA ALA A 205 10.05 -35.55 9.91
C ALA A 205 10.89 -35.15 11.12
N ALA A 206 10.26 -35.06 12.29
CA ALA A 206 11.00 -34.95 13.53
C ALA A 206 11.85 -36.22 13.65
N ASP A 207 13.17 -36.08 13.51
CA ASP A 207 14.09 -37.15 13.87
C ASP A 207 13.78 -37.59 15.31
N GLN A 208 13.58 -38.90 15.49
CA GLN A 208 13.30 -39.55 16.77
C GLN A 208 14.53 -39.54 17.68
#